data_AF-A0A8K0P6C6-F1
#
_entry.id   AF-A0A8K0P6C6-F1
#
_cell.length_a   1.000
_cell.length_b   1.000
_cell.length_c   1.000
_cell.angle_alpha   90.00
_cell.angle_beta   90.00
_cell.angle_gamma   90.00
#
_symmetry.space_group_name_H-M   'P 1'
#
loop_
_entity.id
_entity.type
_entity.pdbx_description
1 polymer ?
#
loop_
_entity_poly.entity_id
_entity_poly.type
_entity_poly.pdbx_seq_one_letter_code
_entity_poly.pdbx_strand_id
1 'polypeptide(L)'
;MPQLYKMTKEMVKDELKTGNYFCITTNSWTSEANHNYIACSPFAERHTAENLAEEPKRVAREWNLDEKIVAVVSENAANIVAAIKLVGWKRYPCFAHNINLVVQHSLREINDVLEKVKKIKPSSVRKTKKNSKQTSVSYTNCKAVCENEMELDI
;
A
#
# COMPACT_ATOMS: atom_id res chain seq x y z
N MET A 1 -5.11 -19.64 15.75
CA MET A 1 -5.04 -18.61 14.69
C MET A 1 -5.43 -19.13 13.29
N PRO A 2 -4.91 -20.26 12.76
CA PRO A 2 -5.21 -20.69 11.40
C PRO A 2 -6.70 -20.98 11.14
N GLN A 3 -7.40 -21.53 12.14
CA GLN A 3 -8.84 -21.83 12.05
C GLN A 3 -9.69 -20.56 11.95
N LEU A 4 -9.42 -19.55 12.78
CA LEU A 4 -10.13 -18.26 12.76
C LEU A 4 -9.94 -17.53 11.43
N TYR A 5 -8.72 -17.54 10.88
CA TYR A 5 -8.46 -16.99 9.55
C TYR A 5 -9.29 -17.70 8.47
N LYS A 6 -9.29 -19.04 8.45
CA LYS A 6 -10.07 -19.81 7.48
C LYS A 6 -11.56 -19.50 7.58
N MET A 7 -12.12 -19.50 8.79
CA MET A 7 -13.53 -19.16 9.01
C MET A 7 -13.86 -17.75 8.53
N THR A 8 -13.03 -16.77 8.88
CA THR A 8 -13.22 -15.36 8.46
C THR A 8 -13.14 -15.22 6.95
N LYS A 9 -12.18 -15.90 6.30
CA LYS A 9 -12.02 -15.89 4.86
C LYS A 9 -13.24 -16.45 4.14
N GLU A 10 -13.78 -17.57 4.61
CA GLU A 10 -14.99 -18.16 4.01
C GLU A 10 -16.22 -17.26 4.22
N MET A 11 -16.40 -16.66 5.40
CA MET A 11 -17.48 -15.71 5.64
C MET A 11 -17.42 -14.51 4.68
N VAL A 12 -16.25 -13.91 4.50
CA VAL A 12 -16.08 -12.78 3.58
C VAL A 12 -16.29 -13.23 2.13
N LYS A 13 -15.82 -14.43 1.75
CA LYS A 13 -16.09 -14.98 0.42
C LYS A 13 -17.58 -15.15 0.15
N ASP A 14 -18.34 -15.62 1.13
CA ASP A 14 -19.79 -15.77 1.01
C ASP A 14 -20.49 -14.42 0.84
N GLU A 15 -20.07 -13.41 1.59
CA GLU A 15 -20.59 -12.04 1.45
C GLU A 15 -20.31 -11.48 0.05
N LEU A 16 -19.08 -11.64 -0.45
CA LEU A 16 -18.67 -11.16 -1.78
C LEU A 16 -19.40 -11.86 -2.94
N LYS A 17 -19.98 -13.05 -2.75
CA LYS A 17 -20.78 -13.71 -3.80
C LYS A 17 -21.99 -12.88 -4.21
N THR A 18 -22.59 -12.15 -3.26
CA THR A 18 -23.80 -11.34 -3.48
C THR A 18 -23.54 -10.09 -4.31
N GLY A 19 -22.30 -9.58 -4.33
CA GLY A 19 -21.92 -8.43 -5.12
C GLY A 19 -21.68 -8.78 -6.58
N ASN A 20 -22.09 -7.87 -7.47
CA ASN A 20 -21.92 -8.02 -8.92
C ASN A 20 -20.72 -7.22 -9.45
N TYR A 21 -20.34 -6.14 -8.77
CA TYR A 21 -19.29 -5.23 -9.23
C TYR A 21 -18.43 -4.79 -8.04
N PHE A 22 -17.12 -4.85 -8.22
CA PHE A 22 -16.15 -4.50 -7.20
C PHE A 22 -15.11 -3.52 -7.72
N CYS A 23 -14.68 -2.64 -6.83
CA CYS A 23 -13.50 -1.82 -7.02
C CYS A 23 -12.45 -2.26 -6.01
N ILE A 24 -11.21 -2.45 -6.46
CA ILE A 24 -10.09 -2.80 -5.58
C ILE A 24 -9.11 -1.64 -5.46
N THR A 25 -8.46 -1.52 -4.31
CA THR A 25 -7.38 -0.57 -4.07
C THR A 25 -6.07 -1.33 -4.00
N THR A 26 -5.06 -0.97 -4.81
CA THR A 26 -3.73 -1.57 -4.73
C THR A 26 -2.70 -0.56 -4.24
N ASN A 27 -1.93 -0.97 -3.24
CA ASN A 27 -0.79 -0.21 -2.71
C ASN A 27 0.49 -1.06 -2.83
N SER A 28 1.63 -0.40 -3.01
CA SER A 28 2.93 -1.06 -3.19
C SER A 28 3.96 -0.56 -2.18
N TRP A 29 3.54 -0.31 -0.93
CA TRP A 29 4.36 0.16 0.18
C TRP A 29 4.40 -0.88 1.32
N THR A 30 5.54 -1.00 1.98
CA THR A 30 5.73 -1.53 3.35
C THR A 30 4.62 -1.04 4.30
N SER A 31 3.65 -1.91 4.58
CA SER A 31 2.55 -1.59 5.49
C SER A 31 2.99 -1.70 6.95
N GLU A 32 2.90 -0.60 7.70
CA GLU A 32 3.03 -0.60 9.18
C GLU A 32 1.67 -0.52 9.91
N ALA A 33 0.56 -0.33 9.18
CA ALA A 33 -0.77 -0.15 9.78
C ALA A 33 -1.64 -1.43 9.73
N ASN A 34 -2.46 -1.63 10.78
CA ASN A 34 -3.41 -2.75 10.94
C ASN A 34 -4.68 -2.61 10.07
N HIS A 35 -4.53 -2.25 8.78
CA HIS A 35 -5.66 -2.26 7.86
C HIS A 35 -6.01 -3.70 7.44
N ASN A 36 -7.30 -3.97 7.22
CA ASN A 36 -7.76 -5.25 6.70
C ASN A 36 -7.53 -5.30 5.18
N TYR A 37 -6.79 -6.31 4.73
CA TYR A 37 -6.51 -6.55 3.31
C TYR A 37 -7.03 -7.93 2.89
N ILE A 38 -7.56 -8.04 1.67
CA ILE A 38 -7.89 -9.34 1.07
C ILE A 38 -6.63 -10.13 0.67
N ALA A 39 -5.52 -9.41 0.45
CA ALA A 39 -4.21 -10.01 0.19
C ALA A 39 -3.09 -9.04 0.56
N CYS A 40 -2.00 -9.60 1.08
CA CYS A 40 -0.71 -8.95 1.25
C CYS A 40 0.34 -9.99 0.85
N SER A 41 1.20 -9.65 -0.10
CA SER A 41 2.15 -10.60 -0.67
C SER A 41 3.53 -9.99 -0.70
N PRO A 42 4.55 -10.66 -0.11
CA PRO A 42 5.92 -10.19 -0.24
C PRO A 42 6.31 -10.28 -1.71
N PHE A 43 6.83 -9.18 -2.25
CA PHE A 43 7.21 -9.08 -3.65
C PHE A 43 8.73 -9.01 -3.75
N ALA A 44 9.35 -10.14 -4.12
CA ALA A 44 10.81 -10.26 -4.22
C ALA A 44 11.34 -10.04 -5.65
N GLU A 45 10.43 -10.01 -6.63
CA GLU A 45 10.79 -9.85 -8.03
C GLU A 45 11.09 -8.40 -8.39
N ARG A 46 11.57 -8.16 -9.61
CA ARG A 46 11.69 -6.81 -10.12
C ARG A 46 10.29 -6.22 -10.26
N HIS A 47 10.13 -4.96 -9.85
CA HIS A 47 8.87 -4.21 -9.92
C HIS A 47 8.55 -3.78 -11.37
N THR A 48 8.62 -4.70 -12.33
CA THR A 48 8.19 -4.47 -13.71
C THR A 48 6.66 -4.52 -13.80
N ALA A 49 6.10 -3.96 -14.87
CA ALA A 49 4.65 -3.92 -15.06
C ALA A 49 4.06 -5.33 -15.20
N GLU A 50 4.78 -6.21 -15.88
CA GLU A 50 4.38 -7.60 -16.16
C GLU A 50 4.27 -8.39 -14.86
N ASN A 51 5.32 -8.36 -14.03
CA ASN A 51 5.35 -9.12 -12.77
C ASN A 51 4.32 -8.55 -11.78
N LEU A 52 4.14 -7.22 -11.74
CA LEU A 52 3.12 -6.59 -10.89
C LEU A 52 1.69 -6.89 -11.35
N ALA A 53 1.45 -7.18 -12.63
CA ALA A 53 0.11 -7.48 -13.13
C ALA A 53 -0.39 -8.86 -12.69
N GLU A 54 0.51 -9.77 -12.35
CA GLU A 54 0.17 -11.13 -11.93
C GLU A 54 -0.49 -11.16 -10.55
N GLU A 55 -0.01 -10.36 -9.60
CA GLU A 55 -0.50 -10.39 -8.22
C GLU A 55 -1.97 -9.95 -8.07
N PRO A 56 -2.41 -8.79 -8.61
CA PRO A 56 -3.82 -8.41 -8.57
C PRO A 56 -4.73 -9.44 -9.27
N LYS A 57 -4.29 -10.04 -10.38
CA LYS A 57 -5.03 -11.11 -11.06
C LYS A 57 -5.12 -12.38 -10.20
N ARG A 58 -4.02 -12.80 -9.59
CA ARG A 58 -3.96 -13.96 -8.71
C ARG A 58 -4.94 -13.80 -7.54
N VAL A 59 -4.91 -12.64 -6.89
CA VAL A 59 -5.83 -12.31 -5.80
C VAL A 59 -7.27 -12.26 -6.29
N ALA A 60 -7.56 -11.59 -7.40
CA ALA A 60 -8.91 -11.55 -7.95
C ALA A 60 -9.48 -12.96 -8.20
N ARG A 61 -8.70 -13.87 -8.79
CA ARG A 61 -9.11 -15.27 -9.01
C ARG A 61 -9.28 -16.05 -7.71
N GLU A 62 -8.36 -15.90 -6.75
CA GLU A 62 -8.45 -16.57 -5.45
C GLU A 62 -9.75 -16.24 -4.69
N TRP A 63 -10.26 -15.03 -4.92
CA TRP A 63 -11.48 -14.50 -4.32
C TRP A 63 -12.72 -14.60 -5.25
N ASN A 64 -12.59 -15.17 -6.46
CA ASN A 64 -13.64 -15.25 -7.49
C ASN A 64 -14.25 -13.87 -7.86
N LEU A 65 -13.38 -12.87 -8.04
CA LEU A 65 -13.72 -11.48 -8.36
C LEU A 65 -13.22 -11.03 -9.73
N ASP A 66 -12.47 -11.85 -10.45
CA ASP A 66 -11.77 -11.47 -11.69
C ASP A 66 -12.72 -10.92 -12.76
N GLU A 67 -13.90 -11.51 -12.93
CA GLU A 67 -14.94 -11.02 -13.84
C GLU A 67 -15.79 -9.89 -13.26
N LYS A 68 -15.71 -9.66 -11.94
CA LYS A 68 -16.52 -8.68 -11.22
C LYS A 68 -15.77 -7.37 -10.93
N ILE A 69 -14.47 -7.31 -11.19
CA ILE A 69 -13.67 -6.09 -10.99
C ILE A 69 -13.94 -5.12 -12.13
N VAL A 70 -14.58 -3.99 -11.79
CA VAL A 70 -14.88 -2.92 -12.75
C VAL A 70 -13.82 -1.83 -12.75
N ALA A 71 -13.09 -1.68 -11.64
CA ALA A 71 -12.08 -0.64 -11.50
C ALA A 71 -11.02 -0.97 -10.44
N VAL A 72 -9.87 -0.32 -10.59
CA VAL A 72 -8.78 -0.32 -9.61
C VAL A 72 -8.38 1.10 -9.28
N VAL A 73 -8.25 1.41 -8.00
CA VAL A 73 -7.60 2.63 -7.52
C VAL A 73 -6.16 2.30 -7.15
N SER A 74 -5.20 3.01 -7.75
CA SER A 74 -3.77 2.81 -7.46
C SER A 74 -2.99 4.13 -7.40
N GLU A 75 -1.82 4.12 -6.77
CA GLU A 75 -0.86 5.23 -6.83
C GLU A 75 -0.38 5.50 -8.27
N ASN A 76 0.25 6.65 -8.50
CA ASN A 76 0.68 7.10 -9.83
C ASN A 76 2.03 6.54 -10.28
N ALA A 77 2.59 5.52 -9.59
CA ALA A 77 3.85 4.92 -9.98
C ALA A 77 3.72 4.28 -11.38
N ALA A 78 4.67 4.58 -12.28
CA ALA A 78 4.59 4.18 -13.69
C ALA A 78 4.38 2.66 -13.86
N ASN A 79 5.02 1.86 -13.02
CA ASN A 79 5.00 0.41 -13.11
C ASN A 79 3.61 -0.16 -12.75
N ILE A 80 2.97 0.33 -11.68
CA ILE A 80 1.61 -0.12 -11.32
C ILE A 80 0.57 0.40 -12.31
N VAL A 81 0.74 1.62 -12.84
CA VAL A 81 -0.14 2.15 -13.90
C VAL A 81 -0.10 1.25 -15.13
N ALA A 82 1.11 0.87 -15.56
CA ALA A 82 1.31 -0.05 -16.68
C ALA A 82 0.76 -1.45 -16.37
N ALA A 83 0.98 -1.97 -15.16
CA ALA A 83 0.48 -3.27 -14.74
C ALA A 83 -1.06 -3.37 -14.82
N ILE A 84 -1.79 -2.39 -14.26
CA ILE A 84 -3.26 -2.38 -14.32
C ILE A 84 -3.76 -2.28 -15.76
N LYS A 85 -3.04 -1.54 -16.62
CA LYS A 85 -3.34 -1.49 -18.06
C LYS A 85 -3.15 -2.85 -18.74
N LEU A 86 -2.09 -3.60 -18.39
CA LEU A 86 -1.86 -4.98 -18.88
C LEU A 86 -2.94 -5.95 -18.38
N VAL A 87 -3.48 -5.72 -17.18
CA VAL A 87 -4.59 -6.51 -16.66
C VAL A 87 -5.88 -6.26 -17.44
N GLY A 88 -6.06 -5.06 -18.01
CA GLY A 88 -7.24 -4.68 -18.77
C GLY A 88 -8.35 -4.06 -17.91
N TRP A 89 -8.06 -3.70 -16.66
CA TRP A 89 -9.03 -3.06 -15.78
C TRP A 89 -8.99 -1.53 -15.88
N LYS A 90 -10.12 -0.88 -15.63
CA LYS A 90 -10.18 0.59 -15.56
C LYS A 90 -9.43 1.08 -14.32
N ARG A 91 -8.50 2.02 -14.50
CA ARG A 91 -7.72 2.59 -13.41
C ARG A 91 -8.22 3.99 -13.02
N TYR A 92 -8.28 4.27 -11.72
CA TYR A 92 -8.37 5.60 -11.15
C TYR A 92 -7.14 5.91 -10.27
N PRO A 93 -6.61 7.14 -10.32
CA PRO A 93 -5.49 7.52 -9.46
C PRO A 93 -5.95 7.66 -8.00
N CYS A 94 -5.09 7.28 -7.06
CA CYS A 94 -5.33 7.46 -5.63
C CYS A 94 -5.43 8.95 -5.28
N PHE A 95 -6.56 9.37 -4.72
CA PHE A 95 -6.83 10.76 -4.36
C PHE A 95 -5.85 11.30 -3.31
N ALA A 96 -5.58 10.52 -2.26
CA ALA A 96 -4.62 10.90 -1.22
C ALA A 96 -3.21 11.09 -1.78
N HIS A 97 -2.79 10.22 -2.70
CA HIS A 97 -1.50 10.35 -3.36
C HIS A 97 -1.43 11.61 -4.23
N ASN A 98 -2.52 11.97 -4.92
CA ASN A 98 -2.58 13.22 -5.69
C ASN A 98 -2.46 14.46 -4.79
N ILE A 99 -3.13 14.49 -3.62
CA ILE A 99 -2.96 15.58 -2.66
C ILE A 99 -1.52 15.66 -2.19
N ASN A 100 -0.90 14.53 -1.84
CA ASN A 100 0.51 14.51 -1.46
C ASN A 100 1.41 15.07 -2.57
N LEU A 101 1.19 14.70 -3.84
CA LEU A 101 1.95 15.25 -4.96
C LEU A 101 1.79 16.76 -5.11
N VAL A 102 0.58 17.29 -4.90
CA VAL A 102 0.31 18.74 -4.93
C VAL A 102 1.07 19.43 -3.80
N VAL A 103 0.96 18.92 -2.57
CA VAL A 103 1.66 19.47 -1.40
C VAL A 103 3.17 19.45 -1.63
N GLN A 104 3.72 18.32 -2.08
CA GLN A 104 5.15 18.17 -2.37
C GLN A 104 5.63 19.09 -3.52
N HIS A 105 4.78 19.40 -4.50
CA HIS A 105 5.07 20.43 -5.49
C HIS A 105 5.12 21.82 -4.84
N SER A 106 4.08 22.20 -4.10
CA SER A 106 4.00 23.51 -3.44
C SER A 106 5.14 23.73 -2.45
N LEU A 107 5.56 22.69 -1.74
CA LEU A 107 6.69 22.73 -0.80
C LEU A 107 8.02 23.00 -1.52
N ARG A 108 8.24 22.44 -2.71
CA ARG A 108 9.44 22.72 -3.50
C ARG A 108 9.55 24.19 -3.91
N GLU A 109 8.43 24.85 -4.16
CA GLU A 109 8.42 26.29 -4.49
C GLU A 109 8.84 27.18 -3.29
N ILE A 110 8.69 26.69 -2.06
CA ILE A 110 9.06 27.39 -0.83
C ILE A 110 10.27 26.77 -0.12
N ASN A 111 11.12 26.05 -0.86
CA ASN A 111 12.19 25.22 -0.29
C ASN A 111 13.16 26.02 0.60
N ASP A 112 13.45 27.28 0.25
CA ASP A 112 14.33 28.13 1.06
C ASP A 112 13.81 28.38 2.49
N VAL A 113 12.49 28.48 2.64
CA VAL A 113 11.84 28.64 3.95
C VAL A 113 11.84 27.30 4.68
N LEU A 114 11.55 26.20 3.96
CA LEU A 114 11.57 24.86 4.53
C LEU A 114 12.95 24.48 5.08
N GLU A 115 14.02 24.79 4.35
CA GLU A 115 15.39 24.55 4.81
C GLU A 115 15.73 25.32 6.10
N LYS A 116 15.22 26.55 6.25
CA LYS A 116 15.38 27.33 7.49
C LYS A 116 14.60 26.70 8.65
N VAL A 117 13.35 26.29 8.42
CA VAL A 117 12.52 25.63 9.44
C VAL A 117 13.11 24.27 9.84
N LYS A 118 13.60 23.48 8.88
CA LYS A 118 14.27 22.18 9.13
C LYS A 118 15.50 22.34 10.04
N LYS A 119 16.26 23.44 9.91
CA LYS A 119 17.42 23.75 10.76
C LYS A 119 17.04 24.16 12.20
N ILE A 120 15.82 24.68 12.41
CA ILE A 120 15.32 25.08 13.73
C ILE A 120 14.79 23.87 14.52
N LYS A 121 14.51 22.73 13.85
CA LYS A 121 14.13 21.50 14.56
C LYS A 121 15.29 21.05 15.48
N PRO A 122 15.06 20.87 16.78
CA PRO A 122 16.10 20.40 17.69
C PRO A 122 16.58 19.00 17.25
N SER A 123 17.90 18.81 17.25
CA SER A 123 18.55 17.53 16.95
C SER A 123 18.23 16.50 18.03
N SER A 124 17.08 15.84 17.95
CA SER A 124 16.69 14.75 18.86
C SER A 124 15.65 13.82 18.24
N VAL A 125 16.02 13.12 17.17
CA VAL A 125 15.71 11.69 17.03
C VAL A 125 16.96 11.03 16.45
N ARG A 126 17.58 10.17 17.26
CA ARG A 126 18.78 9.41 16.92
C ARG A 126 18.46 8.50 15.73
N LYS A 127 18.87 8.89 14.50
CA LYS A 127 18.86 7.99 13.35
C LYS A 127 19.73 6.77 13.70
N THR A 128 19.11 5.65 14.07
CA THR A 128 19.80 4.36 14.08
C THR A 128 20.24 4.08 12.65
N LYS A 129 21.56 3.88 12.47
CA LYS A 129 22.15 3.50 11.18
C LYS A 129 21.41 2.27 10.65
N LYS A 130 20.74 2.38 9.50
CA LYS A 130 20.34 1.21 8.70
C LYS A 130 21.62 0.53 8.20
N ASN A 131 22.16 -0.38 8.99
CA ASN A 131 23.11 -1.37 8.49
C ASN A 131 22.32 -2.41 7.71
N SER A 132 22.65 -2.54 6.42
CA SER A 132 22.25 -3.63 5.55
C SER A 132 22.75 -4.97 6.12
N LYS A 133 21.93 -5.65 6.93
CA LYS A 133 22.04 -7.10 7.14
C LYS A 133 20.65 -7.70 7.31
N GLN A 134 20.33 -8.53 6.34
CA GLN A 134 19.21 -9.46 6.31
C GLN A 134 19.39 -10.48 7.42
N THR A 135 18.46 -10.50 8.38
CA THR A 135 18.33 -11.63 9.31
C THR A 135 16.87 -11.82 9.67
N SER A 136 16.38 -13.03 9.41
CA SER A 136 15.14 -13.60 9.90
C SER A 136 15.06 -13.51 11.43
N VAL A 137 13.83 -13.40 11.97
CA VAL A 137 13.26 -14.23 13.07
C VAL A 137 12.10 -13.55 13.82
N SER A 138 10.97 -14.27 13.82
CA SER A 138 9.80 -14.39 14.73
C SER A 138 9.14 -13.19 15.43
N TYR A 139 7.81 -13.15 15.26
CA TYR A 139 6.81 -12.40 16.02
C TYR A 139 6.80 -12.71 17.53
N THR A 140 6.67 -11.67 18.37
CA THR A 140 5.90 -11.77 19.62
C THR A 140 5.32 -10.42 20.06
N ASN A 141 4.02 -10.45 20.38
CA ASN A 141 3.24 -9.56 21.24
C ASN A 141 2.76 -8.18 20.74
N CYS A 142 1.45 -8.18 20.47
CA CYS A 142 0.47 -7.11 20.67
C CYS A 142 0.80 -6.15 21.83
N LYS A 143 0.91 -4.86 21.51
CA LYS A 143 0.44 -3.75 22.35
C LYS A 143 0.06 -2.59 21.43
N ALA A 144 -1.23 -2.25 21.46
CA ALA A 144 -1.77 -1.06 20.82
C ALA A 144 -1.26 0.19 21.54
N VAL A 145 -0.65 1.11 20.79
CA VAL A 145 -0.61 2.55 21.08
C VAL A 145 -0.73 3.26 19.73
N CYS A 146 -1.93 3.77 19.43
CA CYS A 146 -2.12 4.77 18.38
C CYS A 146 -1.93 6.11 19.05
N GLU A 147 -0.74 6.69 18.90
CA GLU A 147 -0.45 8.09 19.12
C GLU A 147 0.88 8.36 18.44
N ASN A 148 0.82 8.89 17.22
CA ASN A 148 1.59 10.04 16.75
C ASN A 148 1.80 10.02 15.24
N GLU A 149 1.37 11.16 14.69
CA GLU A 149 1.99 11.88 13.58
C GLU A 149 2.01 11.19 12.22
N MET A 150 1.13 11.74 11.37
CA MET A 150 1.36 11.94 9.96
C MET A 150 2.76 12.55 9.75
N GLU A 151 3.81 11.72 9.74
CA GLU A 151 5.12 12.09 9.22
C GLU A 151 4.96 12.31 7.72
N LEU A 152 4.59 13.54 7.38
CA LEU A 152 4.95 14.16 6.13
C LEU A 152 6.49 14.14 6.08
N ASP A 153 7.04 13.10 5.48
CA ASP A 153 8.41 13.12 4.98
C ASP A 153 8.49 14.21 3.89
N ILE A 154 8.85 15.41 4.34
CA ILE A 154 9.30 16.57 3.55
C ILE A 154 10.82 16.54 3.45
#